data_AF-A0AAW6U1S4-F1
#
_entry.id   AF-A0AAW6U1S4-F1
#
_cell.length_a   1.000
_cell.length_b   1.000
_cell.length_c   1.000
_cell.angle_alpha   90.00
_cell.angle_beta   90.00
_cell.angle_gamma   90.00
#
_symmetry.space_group_name_H-M   'P 1'
#
loop_
_entity.id
_entity.type
_entity.pdbx_description
1 polymer ?
#
loop_
_entity_poly.entity_id
_entity_poly.type
_entity_poly.pdbx_seq_one_letter_code
_entity_poly.pdbx_strand_id
1 'polypeptide(L)' 'MNRAEDVSGLVEEYRVLLDMTDSQDSLRKAMVEGAEWTPQAANRLLELANDYGSFMLRNALAISLALGIEDGALGL' A
#
# COMPACT_ATOMS: atom_id res chain seq x y z
N MET A 1 -5.00 -23.02 -8.09
CA MET A 1 -4.63 -22.82 -6.68
C MET A 1 -4.23 -21.37 -6.53
N ASN A 2 -5.12 -20.53 -5.98
CA ASN A 2 -4.83 -19.13 -5.69
C ASN A 2 -3.75 -19.10 -4.62
N ARG A 3 -2.51 -18.78 -5.03
CA ARG A 3 -1.50 -18.33 -4.08
C ARG A 3 -2.08 -17.09 -3.42
N ALA A 4 -2.20 -17.09 -2.09
CA ALA A 4 -2.30 -15.83 -1.38
C ALA A 4 -1.15 -14.98 -1.91
N GLU A 5 -1.45 -13.87 -2.57
CA GLU A 5 -0.42 -12.97 -3.05
C GLU A 5 0.36 -12.52 -1.82
N ASP A 6 1.61 -12.95 -1.80
CA ASP A 6 2.47 -12.81 -0.64
C ASP A 6 2.95 -11.36 -0.59
N VAL A 7 2.18 -10.53 0.11
CA VAL A 7 2.52 -9.12 0.40
C VAL A 7 3.82 -8.97 1.21
N SER A 8 4.45 -10.06 1.67
CA SER A 8 5.72 -10.01 2.40
C SER A 8 6.82 -9.30 1.64
N GLY A 9 6.91 -9.47 0.32
CA GLY A 9 7.90 -8.75 -0.50
C GLY A 9 7.70 -7.24 -0.43
N LEU A 10 6.46 -6.77 -0.61
CA LEU A 10 6.09 -5.36 -0.50
C LEU A 10 6.34 -4.82 0.92
N VAL A 11 6.04 -5.61 1.94
CA VAL A 11 6.29 -5.20 3.34
C VAL A 11 7.78 -4.95 3.58
N GLU A 12 8.66 -5.81 3.09
CA GLU A 12 10.10 -5.61 3.23
C GLU A 12 10.60 -4.38 2.45
N GLU A 13 10.08 -4.14 1.25
CA GLU A 13 10.39 -2.92 0.48
C GLU A 13 9.99 -1.65 1.24
N TYR A 14 8.76 -1.62 1.77
CA TYR A 14 8.29 -0.48 2.56
C TYR A 14 9.03 -0.33 3.88
N ARG A 15 9.54 -1.41 4.49
CA ARG A 15 10.40 -1.33 5.68
C ARG A 15 11.73 -0.67 5.39
N VAL A 16 12.38 -1.03 4.27
CA VAL A 16 13.63 -0.38 3.85
C VAL A 16 13.39 1.11 3.56
N LEU A 17 12.29 1.44 2.89
CA LEU A 17 11.88 2.83 2.68
C LEU A 17 11.63 3.55 4.00
N LEU A 18 10.94 2.92 4.94
CA LEU A 18 10.64 3.47 6.26
C LEU A 18 11.91 3.74 7.07
N ASP A 19 12.89 2.84 7.06
CA ASP A 19 14.17 3.01 7.76
C ASP A 19 14.99 4.20 7.22
N MET A 20 14.71 4.63 5.97
CA MET A 20 15.32 5.80 5.34
C MET A 20 14.52 7.09 5.55
N THR A 21 13.37 7.02 6.23
CA THR A 21 12.42 8.13 6.39
C THR A 21 12.14 8.40 7.86
N ASP A 22 12.10 9.67 8.24
CA ASP A 22 11.90 10.13 9.63
C ASP A 22 10.48 10.69 9.87
N SER A 23 9.67 10.77 8.81
CA SER A 23 8.31 11.32 8.84
C SER A 23 7.41 10.75 7.74
N GLN A 24 6.08 10.83 7.93
CA GLN A 24 5.11 10.49 6.88
C GLN A 24 5.30 11.30 5.59
N ASP A 25 5.73 12.56 5.72
CA ASP A 25 6.04 13.41 4.57
C ASP A 25 7.25 12.90 3.77
N SER A 26 8.30 12.45 4.46
CA SER A 26 9.47 11.84 3.81
C SER A 26 9.13 10.49 3.16
N LEU A 27 8.24 9.69 3.78
CA LEU A 27 7.75 8.44 3.20
C LEU A 27 6.92 8.68 1.93
N ARG A 28 5.99 9.63 1.95
CA ARG A 28 5.23 10.02 0.74
C ARG A 28 6.17 10.43 -0.37
N LYS A 29 7.18 11.25 -0.07
CA LYS A 29 8.16 11.69 -1.06
C LYS A 29 8.91 10.50 -1.65
N ALA A 30 9.33 9.55 -0.81
CA ALA A 30 9.99 8.32 -1.26
C ALA A 30 9.07 7.43 -2.11
N MET A 31 7.77 7.35 -1.82
CA MET A 31 6.79 6.63 -2.66
C MET A 31 6.65 7.26 -4.05
N VAL A 32 6.60 8.60 -4.13
CA VAL A 32 6.47 9.32 -5.40
C VAL A 32 7.75 9.25 -6.23
N GLU A 33 8.91 9.40 -5.59
CA GLU A 33 10.21 9.43 -6.28
C GLU A 33 10.77 8.04 -6.60
N GLY A 34 10.51 7.05 -5.74
CA GLY A 34 11.11 5.72 -5.83
C GLY A 34 10.19 4.63 -6.38
N ALA A 35 8.87 4.81 -6.32
CA ALA A 35 7.90 3.79 -6.70
C ALA A 35 6.81 4.31 -7.67
N GLU A 36 7.08 5.43 -8.35
CA GLU A 36 6.25 6.03 -9.41
C GLU A 36 4.79 6.34 -9.03
N TRP A 37 4.48 6.39 -7.72
CA TRP A 37 3.15 6.76 -7.27
C TRP A 37 2.85 8.22 -7.57
N THR A 38 1.59 8.51 -7.92
CA THR A 38 1.12 9.90 -7.91
C THR A 38 1.10 10.42 -6.46
N PRO A 39 1.32 11.73 -6.23
CA PRO A 39 1.22 12.29 -4.88
C PRO A 39 -0.14 12.06 -4.22
N GLN A 40 -1.22 12.02 -5.02
CA GLN A 40 -2.57 11.74 -4.52
C GLN A 40 -2.71 10.28 -4.08
N ALA A 41 -2.23 9.32 -4.89
CA ALA A 41 -2.26 7.90 -4.55
C ALA A 41 -1.45 7.61 -3.28
N ALA A 42 -0.23 8.15 -3.19
CA ALA A 42 0.63 7.97 -2.02
C ALA A 42 -0.04 8.50 -0.74
N ASN A 43 -0.63 9.71 -0.77
CA ASN A 43 -1.39 10.23 0.37
C ASN A 43 -2.55 9.31 0.75
N ARG A 44 -3.32 8.84 -0.25
CA ARG A 44 -4.50 8.02 0.00
C ARG A 44 -4.14 6.67 0.62
N LEU A 45 -3.05 6.05 0.19
CA LEU A 45 -2.55 4.81 0.78
C LEU A 45 -2.12 5.00 2.23
N LEU A 46 -1.45 6.11 2.55
CA LEU A 46 -1.06 6.43 3.92
C LEU A 46 -2.28 6.70 4.82
N GLU A 47 -3.28 7.43 4.33
CA GLU A 47 -4.56 7.63 5.04
C GLU A 47 -5.25 6.30 5.33
N LEU A 48 -5.37 5.41 4.33
CA LEU A 48 -5.97 4.09 4.52
C LEU A 48 -5.22 3.25 5.56
N ALA A 49 -3.89 3.28 5.54
CA ALA A 49 -3.05 2.59 6.51
C ALA A 49 -3.26 3.10 7.94
N ASN A 50 -3.35 4.42 8.12
CA ASN A 50 -3.58 5.04 9.42
C ASN A 50 -5.00 4.80 9.94
N ASP A 51 -6.01 4.91 9.08
CA ASP A 51 -7.43 4.85 9.48
C ASP A 51 -7.88 3.42 9.81
N TYR A 52 -7.40 2.44 9.04
CA TYR A 52 -7.94 1.07 9.09
C TYR A 52 -6.96 0.04 9.67
N GLY A 53 -5.66 0.31 9.62
CA GLY A 53 -4.63 -0.62 10.07
C GLY A 53 -4.63 -1.95 9.30
N SER A 54 -3.68 -2.83 9.65
CA SER A 54 -3.45 -4.08 8.91
C SER A 54 -4.61 -5.08 8.98
N PHE A 55 -5.39 -5.08 10.08
CA PHE A 55 -6.51 -6.01 10.24
C PHE A 55 -7.63 -5.78 9.23
N MET A 56 -8.03 -4.53 8.99
CA MET A 56 -9.08 -4.23 8.03
C MET A 56 -8.55 -4.33 6.59
N LEU A 57 -7.35 -3.80 6.34
CA LEU A 57 -6.77 -3.80 5.00
C LEU A 57 -6.47 -5.21 4.46
N ARG A 58 -6.03 -6.15 5.31
CA ARG A 58 -5.85 -7.56 4.88
C ARG A 58 -7.17 -8.22 4.47
N ASN A 59 -8.28 -7.86 5.13
CA ASN A 59 -9.60 -8.38 4.78
C ASN A 59 -10.10 -7.74 3.48
N ALA A 60 -9.86 -6.44 3.29
CA ALA A 60 -10.18 -5.75 2.05
C ALA A 60 -9.44 -6.36 0.84
N LEU A 61 -8.14 -6.63 0.99
CA LEU A 61 -7.33 -7.32 -0.03
C LEU A 61 -7.87 -8.73 -0.31
N ALA A 62 -8.16 -9.52 0.73
CA ALA A 62 -8.71 -10.86 0.54
C ALA A 62 -10.05 -10.84 -0.23
N ILE A 63 -10.90 -9.85 0.05
CA ILE A 63 -12.17 -9.65 -0.65
C ILE A 63 -11.94 -9.23 -2.10
N SER A 64 -11.04 -8.28 -2.38
CA SER A 64 -10.77 -7.84 -3.76
C SER A 64 -10.25 -8.99 -4.62
N LEU A 65 -9.33 -9.80 -4.09
CA LEU A 65 -8.83 -11.00 -4.76
C LEU A 65 -9.92 -12.04 -4.99
N ALA A 66 -10.77 -12.29 -3.99
CA ALA A 66 -11.90 -13.23 -4.14
C ALA A 66 -12.91 -12.77 -5.20
N LEU A 67 -13.05 -11.46 -5.39
CA LEU A 67 -13.95 -10.86 -6.38
C LEU A 67 -13.27 -10.58 -7.75
N GLY A 68 -11.96 -10.79 -7.88
CA GLY A 68 -11.21 -10.47 -9.10
C GLY A 68 -11.14 -8.97 -9.39
N ILE A 69 -11.07 -8.14 -8.36
CA ILE A 69 -10.95 -6.68 -8.48
C ILE A 69 -9.46 -6.32 -8.36
N GLU A 70 -8.86 -5.85 -9.45
CA GLU A 70 -7.45 -5.42 -9.52
C GLU A 70 -7.31 -3.93 -9.18
N ASP A 71 -7.79 -3.01 -10.06
CA ASP A 71 -7.59 -1.57 -9.88
C ASP A 71 -8.62 -0.88 -8.96
N GLY A 72 -9.74 -1.55 -8.69
CA GLY A 72 -10.88 -0.97 -7.98
C GLY A 72 -11.49 0.24 -8.71
N ALA A 73 -12.46 0.89 -8.06
CA ALA A 73 -13.18 2.03 -8.67
C ALA A 73 -12.40 3.35 -8.60
N LEU A 74 -11.35 3.42 -7.77
CA LEU A 74 -10.59 4.64 -7.55
C LEU A 74 -9.31 4.70 -8.39
N GLY A 75 -8.75 3.57 -8.84
CA GLY A 75 -7.73 3.48 -9.90
C GLY A 75 -6.63 4.55 -9.90
N LEU A 76 -6.17 5.00 -8.72
CA LEU A 76 -5.19 6.08 -8.57
C LEU A 76 -3.76 5.58 -8.70
#